data_AF-A0A3S9SVH4-F1
#
_entry.id   AF-A0A3S9SVH4-F1
#
_cell.length_a   1.000
_cell.length_b   1.000
_cell.length_c   1.000
_cell.angle_alpha   90.00
_cell.angle_beta   90.00
_cell.angle_gamma   90.00
#
_symmetry.space_group_name_H-M   'P 1'
#
loop_
_entity.id
_entity.type
_entity.pdbx_description
1 polymer ?
#
loop_
_entity_poly.entity_id
_entity_poly.type
_entity_poly.pdbx_seq_one_letter_code
_entity_poly.pdbx_strand_id
1 'polypeptide(L)' 'MDEAKIEDGEDERVEELELRRMGYRGEFKKISMRRWRNSASPLINMALPNKWFDEIGLVNLQRYEVGVLHRYYE' A
#
# COMPACT_ATOMS: atom_id res chain seq x y z
N MET A 1 21.53 14.84 3.22
CA MET A 1 20.26 14.14 3.48
C MET A 1 19.28 14.83 2.56
N ASP A 2 19.29 14.41 1.30
CA ASP A 2 18.69 15.18 0.23
C ASP A 2 17.20 14.92 0.23
N GLU A 3 16.45 15.93 0.67
CA GLU A 3 15.00 15.96 0.52
C GLU A 3 14.71 16.08 -0.97
N ALA A 4 14.60 14.94 -1.64
CA ALA A 4 14.03 14.85 -2.96
C ALA A 4 12.61 15.45 -2.88
N LYS A 5 12.46 16.69 -3.37
CA LYS A 5 11.17 17.27 -3.72
C LYS A 5 10.63 16.44 -4.88
N ILE A 6 9.93 15.37 -4.55
CA ILE A 6 9.28 14.49 -5.52
C ILE A 6 7.86 15.01 -5.70
N GLU A 7 7.46 15.18 -6.96
CA GLU A 7 6.19 15.77 -7.36
C GLU A 7 5.01 14.91 -6.88
N ASP A 8 4.28 15.41 -5.88
CA ASP A 8 3.07 14.80 -5.28
C ASP A 8 1.97 14.46 -6.32
N GLY A 9 2.04 15.00 -7.55
CA GLY A 9 0.98 14.92 -8.56
C GLY A 9 0.94 13.65 -9.42
N GLU A 10 1.96 12.78 -9.40
CA GLU A 10 1.92 11.51 -10.13
C GLU A 10 1.14 10.43 -9.39
N ASP A 11 1.38 10.27 -8.08
CA ASP A 11 0.77 9.19 -7.29
C ASP A 11 -0.74 9.34 -7.13
N GLU A 12 -1.23 10.58 -7.02
CA GLU A 12 -2.68 10.86 -6.95
C GLU A 12 -3.43 10.32 -8.18
N ARG A 13 -2.78 10.28 -9.34
CA ARG A 13 -3.35 9.73 -10.57
C ARG A 13 -3.34 8.21 -10.58
N VAL A 14 -2.35 7.58 -9.91
CA VAL A 14 -2.19 6.13 -9.88
C VAL A 14 -3.33 5.46 -9.11
N GLU A 15 -3.70 5.98 -7.93
CA GLU A 15 -4.82 5.47 -7.15
C GLU A 15 -6.14 5.48 -7.93
N GLU A 16 -6.45 6.61 -8.55
CA GLU A 16 -7.68 6.76 -9.34
C GLU A 16 -7.69 5.81 -10.54
N LEU A 17 -6.54 5.63 -11.20
CA LEU A 17 -6.40 4.70 -12.32
C LEU A 17 -6.61 3.25 -11.87
N GLU A 18 -6.06 2.83 -10.73
CA GLU A 18 -6.26 1.48 -10.20
C GLU A 18 -7.71 1.22 -9.78
N LEU A 19 -8.36 2.17 -9.11
CA LEU A 19 -9.78 2.07 -8.77
C LEU A 19 -10.67 1.97 -10.03
N ARG A 20 -10.35 2.73 -11.08
CA ARG A 20 -11.04 2.66 -12.38
C ARG A 20 -10.80 1.32 -13.08
N ARG A 21 -9.58 0.76 -13.02
CA ARG A 21 -9.26 -0.59 -13.53
C ARG A 21 -10.05 -1.68 -12.82
N MET A 22 -10.26 -1.53 -11.52
CA MET A 22 -11.10 -2.43 -10.72
C MET A 22 -12.61 -2.22 -10.94
N GLY A 23 -13.00 -1.25 -11.76
CA GLY A 23 -14.40 -1.01 -12.14
C GLY A 23 -15.18 -0.14 -11.16
N TYR A 24 -14.53 0.45 -10.14
CA TYR A 24 -15.19 1.37 -9.23
C TYR A 24 -15.51 2.70 -9.95
N ARG A 25 -16.71 3.22 -9.69
CA ARG A 25 -17.22 4.47 -10.29
C ARG A 25 -17.60 5.44 -9.18
N GLY A 26 -17.23 6.71 -9.31
CA GLY A 26 -17.54 7.77 -8.36
C GLY A 26 -16.54 8.91 -8.40
N GLU A 27 -16.80 9.95 -7.61
CA GLU A 27 -15.83 11.01 -7.37
C GLU A 27 -14.88 10.58 -6.25
N PHE A 28 -13.63 10.30 -6.62
CA PHE A 28 -12.60 9.95 -5.64
C PHE A 28 -11.87 11.21 -5.20
N LYS A 29 -11.68 11.35 -3.89
CA LYS A 29 -10.88 12.43 -3.33
C LYS A 29 -9.41 12.14 -3.61
N LYS A 30 -8.73 13.05 -4.31
CA LYS A 30 -7.28 12.96 -4.52
C LYS A 30 -6.57 12.93 -3.18
N ILE A 31 -5.87 11.84 -2.89
CA ILE A 31 -5.04 11.68 -1.71
C ILE A 31 -3.64 11.22 -2.14
N SER A 32 -2.62 11.83 -1.55
CA SER A 32 -1.24 11.43 -1.80
C SER A 32 -0.97 10.05 -1.18
N MET A 33 -0.49 9.09 -1.98
CA MET A 33 -0.14 7.74 -1.52
C MET A 33 1.12 7.69 -0.65
N ARG A 34 1.99 8.70 -0.68
CA ARG A 34 3.24 8.75 0.10
C ARG A 34 3.06 9.18 1.55
N ARG A 35 1.96 9.88 1.85
CA ARG A 35 1.74 10.40 3.21
C ARG A 35 1.25 9.29 4.11
N TRP A 36 2.01 8.99 5.17
CA TRP A 36 1.65 7.98 6.16
C TRP A 36 0.22 8.10 6.70
N ARG A 37 -0.25 9.33 6.94
CA ARG A 37 -1.62 9.57 7.42
C ARG A 37 -2.70 8.98 6.48
N ASN A 38 -2.41 8.86 5.20
CA ASN A 38 -3.36 8.37 4.20
C ASN A 38 -3.36 6.84 4.08
N SER A 39 -2.36 6.13 4.61
CA SER A 39 -2.26 4.66 4.51
C SER A 39 -3.45 3.94 5.15
N ALA A 40 -4.06 4.54 6.18
CA ALA A 40 -5.25 4.02 6.84
C ALA A 40 -6.58 4.43 6.14
N SER A 41 -6.51 5.12 5.00
CA SER A 41 -7.70 5.56 4.26
C SER A 41 -8.41 4.37 3.61
N PRO A 42 -9.75 4.29 3.67
CA PRO A 42 -10.51 3.27 2.95
C PRO A 42 -10.24 3.27 1.44
N LEU A 43 -9.93 4.43 0.87
CA LEU A 43 -9.69 4.58 -0.57
C LEU A 43 -8.39 3.86 -1.01
N ILE A 44 -7.30 4.05 -0.25
CA ILE A 44 -6.03 3.36 -0.49
C ILE A 44 -6.19 1.85 -0.28
N ASN A 45 -6.91 1.43 0.75
CA ASN A 45 -7.17 0.01 1.00
C ASN A 45 -7.99 -0.65 -0.12
N MET A 46 -8.84 0.11 -0.81
CA MET A 46 -9.57 -0.37 -2.00
C MET A 46 -8.67 -0.41 -3.24
N ALA A 47 -7.79 0.59 -3.42
CA ALA A 47 -6.86 0.65 -4.54
C ALA A 47 -5.72 -0.37 -4.43
N LEU A 48 -5.31 -0.74 -3.21
CA LEU A 48 -4.23 -1.68 -2.90
C LEU A 48 -4.75 -2.88 -2.08
N PRO A 49 -5.44 -3.84 -2.71
CA PRO A 49 -5.92 -5.02 -1.99
C PRO A 49 -4.76 -5.93 -1.56
N ASN A 50 -4.94 -6.68 -0.45
CA ASN A 50 -3.97 -7.67 0.04
C ASN A 50 -3.47 -8.64 -1.04
N LYS A 51 -4.33 -9.00 -2.00
CA LYS A 51 -3.96 -9.86 -3.12
C LYS A 51 -2.85 -9.26 -4.00
N TRP A 52 -2.88 -7.95 -4.24
CA TRP A 52 -1.82 -7.27 -5.00
C TRP A 52 -0.48 -7.37 -4.27
N PHE A 53 -0.48 -7.28 -2.94
CA PHE A 53 0.72 -7.48 -2.14
C PHE A 53 1.30 -8.90 -2.28
N ASP A 54 0.44 -9.92 -2.38
CA ASP A 54 0.87 -11.29 -2.68
C ASP A 54 1.50 -11.38 -4.08
N GLU A 55 0.91 -10.71 -5.08
CA GLU A 55 1.39 -10.71 -6.48
C GLU A 55 2.77 -10.05 -6.65
N ILE A 56 3.09 -9.02 -5.86
CA ILE A 56 4.43 -8.40 -5.86
C ILE A 56 5.45 -9.16 -5.01
N GLY A 57 5.04 -10.26 -4.35
CA GLY A 57 5.90 -11.11 -3.54
C GLY A 57 6.08 -10.63 -2.09
N LEU A 58 5.17 -9.82 -1.55
CA LEU A 58 5.21 -9.46 -0.13
C LEU A 58 4.82 -10.68 0.73
N VAL A 59 5.69 -11.04 1.68
CA VAL A 59 5.45 -12.19 2.55
C VAL A 59 4.47 -11.83 3.66
N ASN A 60 3.36 -12.57 3.74
CA ASN A 60 2.39 -12.42 4.82
C ASN A 60 2.85 -13.15 6.09
N LEU A 61 3.35 -12.38 7.07
CA LEU A 61 3.87 -12.88 8.34
C LEU A 61 2.84 -13.60 9.21
N GLN A 62 1.53 -13.38 9.02
CA GLN A 62 0.50 -14.09 9.78
C GLN A 62 0.38 -15.56 9.36
N ARG A 63 0.72 -15.87 8.11
CA ARG A 63 0.65 -17.22 7.53
C ARG A 63 2.00 -17.88 7.41
N TYR A 64 3.08 -17.11 7.59
CA TYR A 64 4.43 -17.59 7.38
C TYR A 64 4.89 -18.38 8.60
N GLU A 65 4.86 -19.71 8.48
CA GLU A 65 5.40 -20.62 9.49
C GLU A 65 6.93 -20.55 9.48
N VAL A 66 7.50 -19.80 10.43
CA VAL A 66 8.94 -19.84 10.71
C VAL A 66 9.20 -20.89 11.77
N GLY A 67 10.26 -21.68 11.59
CA GLY A 67 10.82 -22.46 12.68
C GLY A 67 11.32 -21.49 13.74
N VAL A 68 10.67 -21.47 14.91
CA VAL A 68 11.10 -20.64 16.04
C VAL A 68 12.49 -21.11 16.45
N LEU A 69 13.52 -20.29 16.22
CA LEU A 69 14.87 -20.58 16.72
C LEU A 69 14.83 -20.47 18.25
N HIS A 70 15.06 -21.58 18.95
CA HIS A 70 14.83 -21.70 20.40
C HIS A 70 15.69 -20.79 21.30
N ARG A 71 16.70 -20.07 20.78
CA ARG A 71 17.62 -19.30 21.64
C ARG A 71 17.44 -17.80 21.52
N TYR A 72 16.63 -17.25 22.42
CA TYR A 72 16.86 -15.93 22.97
C TYR A 72 17.40 -16.14 24.39
N TYR A 73 18.68 -15.82 24.63
CA TYR A 73 19.18 -15.63 25.99
C TYR A 73 19.11 -14.13 26.29
N GLU A 74 18.54 -13.81 27.44
CA GLU A 74 18.42 -12.47 28.03
C GLU A 74 19.79 -11.86 28.36
#